data_AF-A0A945VHJ8-F1
#
_entry.id   AF-A0A945VHJ8-F1
#
_cell.length_a   1.000
_cell.length_b   1.000
_cell.length_c   1.000
_cell.angle_alpha   90.00
_cell.angle_beta   90.00
_cell.angle_gamma   90.00
#
_symmetry.space_group_name_H-M   'P 1'
#
loop_
_entity.id
_entity.type
_entity.pdbx_description
1 polymer ?
#
loop_
_entity_poly.entity_id
_entity_poly.type
_entity_poly.pdbx_seq_one_letter_code
_entity_poly.pdbx_strand_id
1 'polypeptide(L)'
;MDKEKIVDIFKETEALLSGHFILTSGKHSPSYFQCAKVLQYPKYLTLFASMIADNFISTKIDAVISPAIGGIVLGTEVGRLLNTKTIFAERKNGAMCIRRGFNIKKNQNILVVEDVITTGGSVKEVMNEVTKLGGLIFGVAILVDRSNGTINLHKNQYSIVELEVVNYDADSVPNNLKEIPVQKPGSRKTQ
;
A
#
# COMPACT_ATOMS: atom_id res chain seq x y z
N MET A 1 -0.99 18.55 -4.36
CA MET A 1 -1.29 18.10 -5.74
C MET A 1 -2.71 17.59 -5.75
N ASP A 2 -3.48 17.93 -6.78
CA ASP A 2 -4.90 17.59 -6.86
C ASP A 2 -5.10 16.10 -7.13
N LYS A 3 -6.19 15.53 -6.61
CA LYS A 3 -6.53 14.10 -6.76
C LYS A 3 -6.56 13.65 -8.22
N GLU A 4 -7.08 14.49 -9.12
CA GLU A 4 -7.18 14.19 -10.56
C GLU A 4 -5.80 13.95 -11.18
N LYS A 5 -4.81 14.79 -10.87
CA LYS A 5 -3.44 14.64 -11.38
C LYS A 5 -2.79 13.34 -10.90
N ILE A 6 -3.05 12.94 -9.66
CA ILE A 6 -2.57 11.65 -9.12
C ILE A 6 -3.18 10.48 -9.89
N VAL A 7 -4.50 10.54 -10.15
CA VAL A 7 -5.21 9.52 -10.92
C VAL A 7 -4.70 9.46 -12.36
N ASP A 8 -4.40 10.60 -12.98
CA ASP A 8 -3.85 10.64 -14.34
C ASP A 8 -2.45 10.03 -14.40
N ILE A 9 -1.57 10.32 -13.43
CA ILE A 9 -0.27 9.63 -13.30
C ILE A 9 -0.46 8.11 -13.24
N PHE A 10 -1.47 7.63 -12.50
CA PHE A 10 -1.73 6.19 -12.42
C PHE A 10 -2.22 5.60 -13.74
N LYS A 11 -3.05 6.31 -14.51
CA LYS A 11 -3.49 5.87 -15.83
C LYS A 11 -2.32 5.85 -16.82
N GLU A 12 -1.54 6.93 -16.87
CA GLU A 12 -0.36 7.07 -17.75
C GLU A 12 0.70 6.00 -17.50
N THR A 13 0.88 5.62 -16.24
CA THR A 13 1.84 4.57 -15.86
C THR A 13 1.27 3.16 -15.94
N GLU A 14 0.02 3.00 -16.39
CA GLU A 14 -0.74 1.74 -16.39
C GLU A 14 -0.86 1.11 -14.99
N ALA A 15 -0.67 1.90 -13.94
CA ALA A 15 -0.91 1.45 -12.57
C ALA A 15 -2.41 1.34 -12.27
N LEU A 16 -3.24 2.14 -12.92
CA LEU A 16 -4.71 2.00 -12.92
C LEU A 16 -5.17 1.57 -14.32
N LEU A 17 -5.63 0.33 -14.42
CA LEU A 17 -6.18 -0.24 -15.65
C LEU A 17 -7.71 -0.20 -15.62
N SER A 18 -8.32 0.08 -16.77
CA SER A 18 -9.76 -0.05 -17.00
C SER A 18 -10.04 -1.26 -17.89
N GLY A 19 -11.05 -2.04 -17.55
CA GLY A 19 -11.37 -3.30 -18.23
C GLY A 19 -12.18 -4.23 -17.34
N HIS A 20 -12.29 -5.51 -17.70
CA HIS A 20 -13.01 -6.49 -16.89
C HIS A 20 -12.03 -7.42 -16.19
N PHE A 21 -11.85 -7.22 -14.88
CA PHE A 21 -10.88 -7.98 -14.09
C PHE A 21 -11.57 -8.89 -13.09
N ILE A 22 -11.08 -10.12 -12.94
CA ILE A 22 -11.40 -10.97 -11.79
C ILE A 22 -10.26 -10.84 -10.78
N LEU A 23 -10.60 -10.37 -9.58
CA LEU A 23 -9.67 -10.19 -8.47
C LEU A 23 -9.37 -11.51 -7.77
N THR A 24 -8.35 -11.54 -6.90
CA THR A 24 -7.98 -12.72 -6.11
C THR A 24 -9.08 -13.21 -5.18
N SER A 25 -10.03 -12.35 -4.83
CA SER A 25 -11.24 -12.70 -4.08
C SER A 25 -12.31 -13.42 -4.92
N GLY A 26 -12.13 -13.52 -6.25
CA GLY A 26 -13.14 -14.01 -7.19
C GLY A 26 -14.13 -12.94 -7.66
N LYS A 27 -14.12 -11.73 -7.07
CA LYS A 27 -14.99 -10.63 -7.49
C LYS A 27 -14.55 -10.03 -8.81
N HIS A 28 -15.53 -9.55 -9.58
CA HIS A 28 -15.33 -8.85 -10.83
C HIS A 28 -15.22 -7.35 -10.60
N SER A 29 -14.31 -6.66 -11.29
CA SER A 29 -14.11 -5.22 -11.13
C SER A 29 -13.88 -4.56 -12.50
N PRO A 30 -14.39 -3.33 -12.71
CA PRO A 30 -14.12 -2.56 -13.93
C PRO A 30 -12.70 -1.95 -13.93
N SER A 31 -11.95 -2.11 -12.84
CA SER A 31 -10.61 -1.57 -12.71
C SER A 31 -9.66 -2.49 -11.95
N TYR A 32 -8.38 -2.41 -12.28
CA TYR A 32 -7.31 -3.09 -11.55
C TYR A 32 -6.20 -2.11 -11.23
N PHE A 33 -5.65 -2.20 -10.01
CA PHE A 33 -4.63 -1.29 -9.53
C PHE A 33 -3.35 -2.04 -9.15
N GLN A 34 -2.21 -1.60 -9.68
CA GLN A 34 -0.89 -2.20 -9.46
C GLN A 34 0.14 -1.11 -9.13
N CYS A 35 0.34 -0.83 -7.83
CA CYS A 35 1.26 0.21 -7.35
C CYS A 35 2.68 0.07 -7.93
N ALA A 36 3.17 -1.16 -8.11
CA ALA A 36 4.50 -1.41 -8.66
C ALA A 36 4.73 -0.75 -10.04
N LYS A 37 3.68 -0.62 -10.87
CA LYS A 37 3.75 0.03 -12.20
C LYS A 37 4.00 1.53 -12.13
N VAL A 38 3.52 2.22 -11.09
CA VAL A 38 3.81 3.64 -10.89
C VAL A 38 5.10 3.85 -10.09
N LEU A 39 5.34 3.01 -9.08
CA LEU A 39 6.50 3.12 -8.19
C LEU A 39 7.83 2.69 -8.83
N GLN A 40 7.81 2.00 -9.97
CA GLN A 40 9.03 1.72 -10.75
C GLN A 40 9.66 2.97 -11.36
N TYR A 41 8.90 4.07 -11.49
CA TYR A 41 9.41 5.32 -12.04
C TYR A 41 9.93 6.21 -10.90
N PRO A 42 11.25 6.46 -10.80
CA PRO A 42 11.82 7.21 -9.68
C PRO A 42 11.19 8.60 -9.50
N LYS A 43 10.83 9.28 -10.59
CA LYS A 43 10.10 10.55 -10.54
C LYS A 43 8.82 10.48 -9.71
N TYR A 44 7.99 9.45 -9.94
CA TYR A 44 6.71 9.29 -9.24
C TYR A 44 6.90 8.70 -7.84
N LEU A 45 7.86 7.78 -7.67
CA LEU A 45 8.27 7.29 -6.36
C LEU A 45 8.67 8.45 -5.43
N THR A 46 9.60 9.30 -5.86
CA THR A 46 10.04 10.46 -5.07
C THR A 46 8.90 11.45 -4.85
N LEU A 47 8.08 11.73 -5.86
CA LEU A 47 6.91 12.62 -5.73
C LEU A 47 5.97 12.16 -4.60
N PHE A 48 5.56 10.89 -4.61
CA PHE A 48 4.65 10.35 -3.60
C PHE A 48 5.31 10.19 -2.24
N ALA A 49 6.56 9.75 -2.21
CA ALA A 49 7.32 9.64 -0.96
C ALA A 49 7.51 11.01 -0.30
N SER A 50 7.74 12.09 -1.06
CA SER A 50 7.80 13.46 -0.55
C SER A 50 6.48 13.90 0.07
N MET A 51 5.34 13.62 -0.57
CA MET A 51 4.03 13.94 0.01
C MET A 51 3.82 13.26 1.36
N ILE A 52 4.22 11.98 1.49
CA ILE A 52 4.19 11.28 2.78
C ILE A 52 5.18 11.90 3.76
N ALA A 53 6.44 12.09 3.35
CA ALA A 53 7.49 12.62 4.23
C ALA A 53 7.10 14.00 4.79
N ASP A 54 6.57 14.90 3.97
CA ASP A 54 6.13 16.24 4.37
C ASP A 54 5.03 16.18 5.45
N ASN A 55 4.13 15.20 5.39
CA ASN A 55 3.10 14.99 6.41
C ASN A 55 3.67 14.56 7.77
N PHE A 56 4.86 13.95 7.80
CA PHE A 56 5.51 13.44 9.01
C PHE A 56 6.83 14.17 9.36
N ILE A 57 7.24 15.18 8.60
CA ILE A 57 8.58 15.80 8.73
C ILE A 57 8.80 16.50 10.07
N SER A 58 7.73 17.04 10.66
CA SER A 58 7.76 17.71 11.98
C SER A 58 7.74 16.72 13.15
N THR A 59 7.70 15.42 12.86
CA THR A 59 7.54 14.35 13.84
C THR A 59 8.83 13.56 13.97
N LYS A 60 9.17 13.15 15.19
CA LYS A 60 10.35 12.32 15.42
C LYS A 60 10.03 10.87 15.05
N ILE A 61 10.36 10.46 13.82
CA ILE A 61 10.28 9.08 13.35
C ILE A 61 11.65 8.40 13.47
N ASP A 62 11.75 7.36 14.30
CA ASP A 62 13.00 6.63 14.54
C ASP A 62 13.25 5.50 13.52
N ALA A 63 12.19 4.99 12.90
CA ALA A 63 12.28 4.10 11.73
C ALA A 63 10.97 4.06 10.93
N VAL A 64 11.10 3.78 9.64
CA VAL A 64 10.00 3.41 8.74
C VAL A 64 9.98 1.89 8.59
N ILE A 65 8.80 1.28 8.69
CA ILE A 65 8.59 -0.14 8.43
C ILE A 65 7.55 -0.37 7.34
N SER A 66 7.80 -1.31 6.45
CA SER A 66 6.84 -1.71 5.40
C SER A 66 6.54 -3.20 5.41
N PRO A 67 5.30 -3.61 5.09
CA PRO A 67 5.02 -5.01 4.77
C PRO A 67 5.67 -5.38 3.43
N ALA A 68 6.36 -6.51 3.38
CA ALA A 68 6.93 -7.04 2.15
C ALA A 68 5.84 -7.69 1.29
N ILE A 69 5.85 -7.54 -0.03
CA ILE A 69 6.89 -6.85 -0.83
C ILE A 69 6.48 -5.42 -1.23
N GLY A 70 5.18 -5.18 -1.44
CA GLY A 70 4.64 -3.97 -2.10
C GLY A 70 5.11 -2.65 -1.48
N GLY A 71 5.00 -2.51 -0.17
CA GLY A 71 5.38 -1.30 0.54
C GLY A 71 6.88 -0.99 0.59
N ILE A 72 7.78 -1.96 0.31
CA ILE A 72 9.23 -1.79 0.55
C ILE A 72 9.81 -0.60 -0.22
N VAL A 73 9.49 -0.48 -1.52
CA VAL A 73 10.09 0.55 -2.38
C VAL A 73 9.67 1.95 -1.89
N LEU A 74 8.38 2.11 -1.61
CA LEU A 74 7.83 3.37 -1.10
C LEU A 74 8.36 3.70 0.30
N GLY A 75 8.33 2.75 1.23
CA GLY A 75 8.82 2.95 2.59
C GLY A 75 10.31 3.25 2.65
N THR A 76 11.10 2.66 1.76
CA THR A 76 12.54 2.95 1.65
C THR A 76 12.77 4.41 1.23
N GLU A 77 12.05 4.88 0.22
CA GLU A 77 12.17 6.27 -0.24
C GLU A 77 11.66 7.27 0.81
N VAL A 78 10.54 6.97 1.49
CA VAL A 78 10.03 7.79 2.60
C VAL A 78 11.07 7.90 3.71
N GLY A 79 11.66 6.78 4.14
CA GLY A 79 12.67 6.84 5.19
C GLY A 79 13.97 7.52 4.76
N ARG A 80 14.34 7.45 3.48
CA ARG A 80 15.44 8.24 2.91
C ARG A 80 15.18 9.74 3.06
N LEU A 81 13.96 10.19 2.72
CA LEU A 81 13.56 11.60 2.82
C LEU A 81 13.45 12.09 4.27
N LEU A 82 12.98 11.22 5.18
CA LEU A 82 12.94 11.50 6.62
C LEU A 82 14.30 11.32 7.33
N ASN A 83 15.34 10.90 6.60
CA ASN A 83 16.66 10.57 7.14
C ASN A 83 16.60 9.59 8.34
N THR A 84 15.83 8.51 8.18
CA THR A 84 15.59 7.52 9.22
C THR A 84 15.82 6.10 8.70
N LYS A 85 15.97 5.13 9.61
CA LYS A 85 16.19 3.73 9.23
C LYS A 85 14.95 3.16 8.56
N THR A 86 15.14 2.36 7.53
CA THR A 86 14.06 1.68 6.82
C THR A 86 14.20 0.18 7.01
N ILE A 87 13.14 -0.45 7.49
CA ILE A 87 13.06 -1.89 7.73
C ILE A 87 11.78 -2.44 7.08
N PHE A 88 11.66 -3.75 7.01
CA PHE A 88 10.45 -4.39 6.53
C PHE A 88 10.15 -5.67 7.29
N ALA A 89 8.87 -6.02 7.33
CA ALA A 89 8.41 -7.31 7.79
C ALA A 89 8.04 -8.19 6.60
N GLU A 90 8.31 -9.49 6.68
CA GLU A 90 8.03 -10.44 5.61
C GLU A 90 7.27 -11.65 6.15
N ARG A 91 6.46 -12.29 5.30
CA ARG A 91 5.79 -13.53 5.68
C ARG A 91 6.80 -14.68 5.77
N LYS A 92 6.79 -15.40 6.89
CA LYS A 92 7.47 -16.68 7.08
C LYS A 92 6.46 -17.69 7.60
N ASN A 93 6.26 -18.79 6.88
CA ASN A 93 5.31 -19.85 7.24
C ASN A 93 3.90 -19.31 7.54
N GLY A 94 3.43 -18.36 6.72
CA GLY A 94 2.11 -17.73 6.86
C GLY A 94 2.05 -16.55 7.83
N ALA A 95 2.97 -16.43 8.79
CA ALA A 95 2.98 -15.33 9.76
C ALA A 95 3.86 -14.15 9.31
N MET A 96 3.41 -12.92 9.56
CA MET A 96 4.23 -11.72 9.38
C MET A 96 5.32 -11.66 10.45
N CYS A 97 6.58 -11.42 10.07
CA CYS A 97 7.70 -11.35 11.00
C CYS A 97 8.71 -10.28 10.60
N ILE A 98 9.32 -9.62 11.58
CA ILE A 98 10.51 -8.78 11.37
C ILE A 98 11.74 -9.68 11.38
N ARG A 99 12.53 -9.64 10.30
CA ARG A 99 13.68 -10.54 10.07
C ARG A 99 14.92 -9.76 9.62
N ARG A 100 15.89 -10.42 8.98
CA ARG A 100 17.10 -9.82 8.39
C ARG A 100 18.03 -9.12 9.39
N GLY A 101 17.89 -9.43 10.69
CA GLY A 101 18.67 -8.79 11.76
C GLY A 101 18.17 -7.39 12.14
N PHE A 102 16.99 -6.99 11.66
CA PHE A 102 16.34 -5.76 12.09
C PHE A 102 15.91 -5.88 13.55
N ASN A 103 16.09 -4.78 14.28
CA ASN A 103 15.72 -4.68 15.69
C ASN A 103 14.92 -3.39 15.90
N ILE A 104 13.86 -3.50 16.69
CA ILE A 104 13.10 -2.36 17.21
C ILE A 104 13.43 -2.23 18.68
N LYS A 105 13.91 -1.05 19.09
CA LYS A 105 14.17 -0.73 20.49
C LYS A 105 12.88 -0.22 21.14
N LYS A 106 12.77 -0.45 22.45
CA LYS A 106 11.68 0.07 23.27
C LYS A 106 11.52 1.58 23.06
N ASN A 107 10.28 2.04 22.91
CA ASN A 107 9.87 3.43 22.73
C ASN A 107 10.33 4.11 21.43
N GLN A 108 10.80 3.36 20.42
CA GLN A 108 11.03 3.95 19.10
C GLN A 108 9.70 4.30 18.43
N ASN A 109 9.62 5.52 17.87
CA ASN A 109 8.49 5.96 17.07
C ASN A 109 8.61 5.38 15.66
N ILE A 110 7.65 4.55 15.27
CA ILE A 110 7.66 3.81 14.01
C ILE A 110 6.55 4.33 13.11
N LEU A 111 6.91 4.66 11.87
CA LEU A 111 5.96 4.95 10.80
C LEU A 111 5.78 3.69 9.95
N VAL A 112 4.54 3.21 9.81
CA VAL A 112 4.24 2.10 8.89
C VAL A 112 3.90 2.67 7.52
N VAL A 113 4.57 2.22 6.46
CA VAL A 113 4.34 2.69 5.08
C VAL A 113 3.94 1.52 4.20
N GLU A 114 2.80 1.65 3.50
CA GLU A 114 2.27 0.64 2.58
C GLU A 114 1.89 1.26 1.23
N ASP A 115 2.00 0.49 0.15
CA ASP A 115 1.63 0.97 -1.18
C ASP A 115 0.11 0.98 -1.41
N VAL A 116 -0.61 -0.05 -0.98
CA VAL A 116 -2.06 -0.12 -1.08
C VAL A 116 -2.71 -0.81 0.11
N ILE A 117 -3.83 -0.26 0.57
CA ILE A 117 -4.68 -0.91 1.56
C ILE A 117 -6.00 -1.33 0.94
N THR A 118 -6.39 -2.59 1.18
CA THR A 118 -7.77 -3.09 0.97
C THR A 118 -8.45 -3.33 2.31
N THR A 119 -8.04 -4.38 3.03
CA THR A 119 -8.58 -4.73 4.37
C THR A 119 -7.71 -4.22 5.52
N GLY A 120 -6.49 -3.76 5.23
CA GLY A 120 -5.50 -3.35 6.23
C GLY A 120 -4.84 -4.51 6.98
N GLY A 121 -5.12 -5.76 6.62
CA GLY A 121 -4.65 -6.95 7.36
C GLY A 121 -3.13 -6.99 7.53
N SER A 122 -2.36 -6.81 6.44
CA SER A 122 -0.90 -6.84 6.51
C SER A 122 -0.30 -5.69 7.32
N VAL A 123 -0.86 -4.49 7.22
CA VAL A 123 -0.45 -3.35 8.05
C VAL A 123 -0.73 -3.64 9.54
N LYS A 124 -1.90 -4.20 9.89
CA LYS A 124 -2.23 -4.61 11.27
C LYS A 124 -1.25 -5.66 11.80
N GLU A 125 -0.91 -6.66 10.99
CA GLU A 125 0.08 -7.67 11.37
C GLU A 125 1.46 -7.04 11.64
N VAL A 126 1.90 -6.08 10.83
CA VAL A 126 3.14 -5.34 11.06
C VAL A 126 3.08 -4.50 12.33
N MET A 127 1.98 -3.77 12.55
CA MET A 127 1.80 -2.98 13.77
C MET A 127 1.89 -3.84 15.04
N ASN A 128 1.35 -5.07 14.98
CA ASN A 128 1.44 -6.03 16.07
C ASN A 128 2.88 -6.47 16.32
N GLU A 129 3.66 -6.79 15.29
CA GLU A 129 5.08 -7.15 15.43
C GLU A 129 5.91 -6.00 16.02
N VAL A 130 5.67 -4.77 15.59
CA VAL A 130 6.31 -3.58 16.15
C VAL A 130 5.99 -3.43 17.65
N THR A 131 4.71 -3.55 18.01
CA THR A 131 4.25 -3.38 19.39
C THR A 131 4.81 -4.48 20.31
N LYS A 132 4.88 -5.73 19.82
CA LYS A 132 5.50 -6.85 20.56
C LYS A 132 6.97 -6.60 20.90
N LEU A 133 7.70 -5.90 20.03
CA LEU A 133 9.10 -5.50 20.26
C LEU A 133 9.24 -4.20 21.08
N GLY A 134 8.12 -3.61 21.53
CA GLY A 134 8.10 -2.40 22.35
C GLY A 134 8.24 -1.09 21.55
N GLY A 135 8.11 -1.14 20.23
CA GLY A 135 8.00 0.07 19.40
C GLY A 135 6.62 0.72 19.54
N LEU A 136 6.55 2.01 19.24
CA LEU A 136 5.34 2.82 19.28
C LEU A 136 4.93 3.15 17.84
N ILE A 137 3.71 2.79 17.45
CA ILE A 137 3.17 3.20 16.15
C ILE A 137 2.85 4.68 16.22
N PHE A 138 3.58 5.49 15.45
CA PHE A 138 3.33 6.92 15.34
C PHE A 138 2.27 7.23 14.28
N GLY A 139 2.23 6.46 13.20
CA GLY A 139 1.37 6.70 12.06
C GLY A 139 1.38 5.57 11.05
N VAL A 140 0.45 5.67 10.10
CA VAL A 140 0.36 4.78 8.95
C VAL A 140 0.25 5.67 7.71
N ALA A 141 1.13 5.47 6.73
CA ALA A 141 1.12 6.21 5.47
C ALA A 141 0.88 5.25 4.30
N ILE A 142 0.01 5.66 3.39
CA ILE A 142 -0.54 4.80 2.34
C ILE A 142 -0.52 5.56 1.03
N LEU A 143 0.00 4.95 -0.03
CA LEU A 143 -0.14 5.56 -1.35
C LEU A 143 -1.59 5.48 -1.81
N VAL A 144 -2.21 4.30 -1.85
CA VAL A 144 -3.61 4.14 -2.28
C VAL A 144 -4.47 3.42 -1.24
N ASP A 145 -5.51 4.10 -0.77
CA ASP A 145 -6.55 3.49 0.05
C ASP A 145 -7.71 3.02 -0.82
N ARG A 146 -7.97 1.72 -0.79
CA ARG A 146 -9.03 1.01 -1.52
C ARG A 146 -10.04 0.38 -0.55
N SER A 147 -10.08 0.85 0.69
CA SER A 147 -10.98 0.34 1.73
C SER A 147 -12.38 0.98 1.70
N ASN A 148 -12.61 1.95 0.81
CA ASN A 148 -13.82 2.77 0.78
C ASN A 148 -14.08 3.47 2.15
N GLY A 149 -13.02 3.94 2.81
CA GLY A 149 -13.10 4.65 4.10
C GLY A 149 -13.45 3.76 5.30
N THR A 150 -13.54 2.44 5.11
CA THR A 150 -13.93 1.51 6.19
C THR A 150 -12.77 1.16 7.13
N ILE A 151 -11.52 1.46 6.72
CA ILE A 151 -10.32 1.09 7.47
C ILE A 151 -9.62 2.34 8.00
N ASN A 152 -9.68 2.49 9.33
CA ASN A 152 -8.84 3.42 10.08
C ASN A 152 -7.94 2.61 11.03
N LEU A 153 -6.64 2.59 10.76
CA LEU A 153 -5.64 1.82 11.50
C LEU A 153 -4.97 2.63 12.60
N HIS A 154 -4.95 3.96 12.46
CA HIS A 154 -4.28 4.85 13.39
C HIS A 154 -4.82 6.27 13.25
N LYS A 155 -4.87 7.03 14.36
CA LYS A 155 -5.32 8.43 14.35
C LYS A 155 -4.51 9.35 13.40
N ASN A 156 -3.25 8.98 13.13
CA ASN A 156 -2.36 9.65 12.20
C ASN A 156 -2.22 8.85 10.89
N GLN A 157 -3.33 8.31 10.39
CA GLN A 157 -3.36 7.67 9.07
C GLN A 157 -3.37 8.73 7.98
N TYR A 158 -2.48 8.60 7.01
CA TYR A 158 -2.39 9.48 5.86
C TYR A 158 -2.41 8.67 4.56
N SER A 159 -3.40 8.92 3.72
CA SER A 159 -3.53 8.31 2.40
C SER A 159 -3.33 9.39 1.34
N ILE A 160 -2.44 9.17 0.36
CA ILE A 160 -2.25 10.11 -0.75
C ILE A 160 -3.53 10.20 -1.58
N VAL A 161 -4.18 9.05 -1.82
CA VAL A 161 -5.43 9.00 -2.57
C VAL A 161 -6.32 7.85 -2.11
N GLU A 162 -7.61 8.14 -2.03
CA GLU A 162 -8.66 7.13 -1.87
C GLU A 162 -9.28 6.84 -3.23
N LEU A 163 -9.23 5.57 -3.65
CA LEU A 163 -9.86 5.08 -4.86
C LEU A 163 -11.02 4.16 -4.50
N GLU A 164 -12.20 4.50 -4.99
CA GLU A 164 -13.39 3.68 -4.82
C GLU A 164 -13.19 2.32 -5.50
N VAL A 165 -13.48 1.26 -4.77
CA VAL A 165 -13.47 -0.09 -5.32
C VAL A 165 -14.89 -0.51 -5.68
N VAL A 166 -15.14 -0.57 -6.98
CA VAL A 166 -16.34 -1.19 -7.52
C VAL A 166 -16.07 -2.67 -7.74
N ASN A 167 -16.85 -3.52 -7.07
CA ASN A 167 -16.78 -4.97 -7.20
C ASN A 167 -18.17 -5.56 -7.41
N TYR A 168 -18.26 -6.56 -8.26
CA TYR A 168 -19.45 -7.33 -8.54
C TYR A 168 -19.19 -8.81 -8.23
N ASP A 169 -20.19 -9.48 -7.68
CA ASP A 169 -20.22 -10.93 -7.69
C ASP A 169 -20.46 -11.42 -9.12
N ALA A 170 -20.07 -12.67 -9.43
CA ALA A 170 -20.04 -13.18 -10.80
C ALA A 170 -21.41 -13.17 -11.50
N ASP A 171 -22.48 -13.31 -10.74
CA ASP A 171 -23.88 -13.25 -11.18
C ASP A 171 -24.40 -11.80 -11.34
N SER A 172 -23.72 -10.83 -10.72
CA SER A 172 -24.14 -9.44 -10.58
C SER A 172 -23.34 -8.47 -11.47
N VAL A 173 -22.56 -8.99 -12.42
CA VAL A 173 -21.75 -8.18 -13.35
C VAL A 173 -22.65 -7.42 -14.34
N PRO A 174 -22.51 -6.09 -14.45
CA PRO A 174 -23.25 -5.28 -15.42
C PRO A 174 -23.02 -5.71 -16.88
N ASN A 175 -24.03 -5.54 -17.75
CA ASN A 175 -23.97 -5.98 -19.15
C ASN A 175 -22.82 -5.32 -19.93
N ASN A 176 -22.61 -4.02 -19.75
CA ASN A 176 -21.51 -3.29 -20.38
C ASN A 176 -20.12 -3.85 -19.99
N LEU A 177 -19.98 -4.37 -18.76
CA LEU A 177 -18.73 -4.97 -18.32
C LEU A 177 -18.56 -6.39 -18.86
N LYS A 178 -19.66 -7.15 -19.00
CA LYS A 178 -19.66 -8.50 -19.61
C LYS A 178 -19.19 -8.51 -21.06
N GLU A 179 -19.39 -7.42 -21.81
CA GLU A 179 -18.92 -7.26 -23.18
C GLU A 179 -17.38 -7.15 -23.29
N ILE A 180 -16.70 -6.77 -22.21
CA ILE A 180 -15.24 -6.63 -22.18
C ILE A 180 -14.62 -7.99 -21.81
N PRO A 181 -13.60 -8.48 -22.57
CA PRO A 181 -12.90 -9.71 -22.25
C PRO A 181 -12.32 -9.73 -20.83
N VAL A 182 -12.60 -10.82 -20.11
CA VAL A 182 -12.15 -11.00 -18.74
C VAL A 182 -10.64 -11.22 -18.66
N GLN A 183 -10.01 -10.51 -17.72
CA GLN A 183 -8.60 -10.65 -17.38
C GLN A 183 -8.44 -11.11 -15.94
N LYS A 184 -7.45 -11.97 -15.68
CA LYS A 184 -7.11 -12.48 -14.33
C LYS A 184 -5.70 -12.04 -13.94
N PRO A 185 -5.50 -10.79 -13.50
CA PRO A 185 -4.19 -10.29 -13.09
C PRO A 185 -3.72 -10.96 -11.79
N GLY A 186 -2.41 -11.22 -11.68
CA GLY A 186 -1.80 -11.76 -10.45
C GLY A 186 -2.03 -13.25 -10.17
N SER A 187 -2.78 -13.98 -11.00
CA SER A 187 -2.74 -15.44 -10.96
C SER A 187 -1.34 -15.88 -11.40
N ARG A 188 -0.55 -16.45 -10.49
CA ARG A 188 0.68 -17.17 -10.89
C ARG A 188 0.25 -18.16 -11.97
N LYS A 189 0.68 -17.96 -13.21
CA LYS A 189 0.86 -19.10 -14.11
C LYS A 189 2.01 -19.87 -13.46
N THR A 190 1.68 -20.92 -12.72
CA THR A 190 2.65 -21.99 -12.47
C THR A 190 3.06 -22.50 -13.85
N GLN A 191 4.16 -21.97 -14.37
CA GLN A 191 5.03 -22.74 -15.25
C GLN A 191 5.87 -23.65 -14.37
#